data_AF-A0A2E6IPM4-F1
#
_entry.id   AF-A0A2E6IPM4-F1
#
_cell.length_a   1.000
_cell.length_b   1.000
_cell.length_c   1.000
_cell.angle_alpha   90.00
_cell.angle_beta   90.00
_cell.angle_gamma   90.00
#
_symmetry.space_group_name_H-M   'P 1'
#
loop_
_entity.id
_entity.type
_entity.pdbx_description
1 polymer ?
#
loop_
_entity_poly.entity_id
_entity_poly.type
_entity_poly.pdbx_seq_one_letter_code
_entity_poly.pdbx_strand_id
1 'polypeptide(L)' 'MGPAARHLAEAIAAIDAAFGPGYARRHPELVAAMVQSATIEAAVATGYGAHQEALAAAREIGAEMAATILKLKPRIFG' A
#
# COMPACT_ATOMS: atom_id res chain seq x y z
N MET A 1 19.55 -4.26 -0.11
CA MET A 1 19.29 -3.03 0.68
C MET A 1 17.88 -3.11 1.24
N GLY A 2 17.65 -2.74 2.50
CA GLY A 2 16.31 -2.68 3.08
C GLY A 2 15.50 -1.48 2.56
N PRO A 3 14.16 -1.47 2.71
CA PRO A 3 13.29 -0.42 2.17
C PRO A 3 13.64 0.99 2.67
N ALA A 4 14.01 1.13 3.94
CA ALA A 4 14.44 2.42 4.50
C ALA A 4 15.72 2.97 3.83
N ALA A 5 16.70 2.10 3.55
CA ALA A 5 17.95 2.50 2.89
C ALA A 5 17.71 2.93 1.43
N ARG A 6 16.74 2.31 0.75
CA ARG A 6 16.32 2.70 -0.60
C ARG A 6 15.65 4.07 -0.60
N HIS A 7 14.67 4.29 0.28
CA HIS A 7 13.98 5.59 0.37
C HIS A 7 14.92 6.73 0.72
N LEU A 8 15.92 6.47 1.57
CA LEU A 8 16.96 7.46 1.87
C LEU A 8 17.77 7.84 0.63
N ALA A 9 18.22 6.86 -0.15
CA ALA A 9 19.00 7.12 -1.36
C ALA A 9 18.17 7.88 -2.42
N GLU A 10 16.90 7.49 -2.60
CA GLU A 10 15.97 8.16 -3.51
C GLU A 10 15.70 9.61 -3.09
N ALA A 11 15.48 9.87 -1.80
CA ALA A 11 15.25 11.21 -1.28
C ALA A 11 16.47 12.13 -1.48
N ILE A 12 17.68 11.63 -1.19
CA ILE A 12 18.93 12.37 -1.41
C ILE A 12 19.09 12.72 -2.90
N ALA A 13 18.90 11.73 -3.78
CA ALA A 13 19.04 11.93 -5.22
C ALA A 13 18.00 12.93 -5.76
N ALA A 14 16.75 12.85 -5.31
CA ALA A 14 15.69 13.76 -5.74
C ALA A 14 15.94 15.20 -5.27
N ILE A 15 16.39 15.39 -4.03
CA ILE A 15 16.72 16.73 -3.50
C ILE A 15 17.91 17.33 -4.23
N ASP A 16 18.99 16.57 -4.44
CA ASP A 16 20.15 17.06 -5.18
C ASP A 16 19.82 17.34 -6.66
N ALA A 17 18.92 16.56 -7.28
CA ALA A 17 18.46 16.82 -8.64
C ALA A 17 17.63 18.11 -8.75
N ALA A 18 16.81 18.43 -7.73
CA ALA A 18 15.95 19.61 -7.73
C ALA A 18 16.68 20.90 -7.37
N PHE A 19 17.63 20.83 -6.43
CA PHE A 19 18.25 22.01 -5.82
C PHE A 19 19.77 22.11 -6.03
N GLY A 20 20.35 21.13 -6.71
CA GLY A 20 21.76 21.08 -7.08
C GLY A 20 22.61 20.16 -6.20
N PRO A 21 23.81 19.76 -6.67
CA PRO A 21 24.63 18.78 -5.98
C PRO A 21 24.98 19.15 -4.54
N GLY A 22 24.84 18.19 -3.62
CA GLY A 22 25.16 18.35 -2.21
C GLY A 22 24.19 19.23 -1.42
N TYR A 23 23.06 19.63 -2.01
CA TYR A 23 22.01 20.36 -1.30
C TYR A 23 21.38 19.49 -0.21
N ALA A 24 21.11 18.22 -0.50
CA ALA A 24 20.60 17.24 0.46
C ALA A 24 21.51 17.10 1.69
N ARG A 25 22.83 17.14 1.49
CA ARG A 25 23.82 17.08 2.58
C ARG A 25 23.78 18.31 3.49
N ARG A 26 23.48 19.49 2.92
CA ARG A 26 23.34 20.74 3.69
C ARG A 26 21.99 20.86 4.37
N HIS A 27 20.99 20.09 3.91
CA HIS A 27 19.61 20.13 4.37
C HIS A 27 19.09 18.74 4.78
N PRO A 28 19.69 18.08 5.80
CA PRO A 28 19.27 16.76 6.24
C PRO A 28 17.80 16.71 6.73
N GLU A 29 17.25 17.84 7.18
CA GLU A 29 15.85 17.99 7.56
C GLU A 29 14.89 17.74 6.39
N LEU A 30 15.25 18.17 5.18
CA LEU A 30 14.44 17.94 3.98
C LEU A 30 14.47 16.47 3.58
N VAL A 31 15.65 15.84 3.68
CA VAL A 31 15.80 14.40 3.44
C VAL A 31 14.93 13.61 4.42
N ALA A 32 14.97 13.95 5.71
CA ALA A 32 14.18 13.28 6.74
C ALA A 32 12.67 13.43 6.48
N ALA A 33 12.21 14.65 6.14
CA ALA A 33 10.80 14.90 5.81
C ALA A 33 10.34 14.09 4.58
N MET A 34 11.17 14.01 3.54
CA MET A 34 10.85 13.27 2.32
C MET A 34 10.84 11.76 2.55
N VAL A 35 11.80 11.21 3.31
CA VAL A 35 11.82 9.79 3.69
C VAL A 35 10.59 9.43 4.54
N GLN A 36 10.20 10.30 5.47
CA GLN A 36 8.97 10.11 6.26
C GLN A 36 7.72 10.10 5.38
N SER A 37 7.58 11.06 4.47
CA SER A 37 6.46 11.12 3.52
C SER A 37 6.38 9.85 2.66
N ALA A 38 7.52 9.42 2.08
CA ALA A 38 7.58 8.21 1.25
C ALA A 38 7.21 6.94 2.04
N THR A 39 7.57 6.88 3.33
CA THR A 39 7.19 5.76 4.21
C THR A 39 5.70 5.76 4.51
N ILE A 40 5.10 6.94 4.72
CA ILE A 40 3.64 7.09 4.92
C ILE A 40 2.88 6.66 3.66
N GLU A 41 3.30 7.13 2.49
CA GLU A 41 2.68 6.74 1.21
C GLU A 41 2.75 5.22 0.99
N ALA A 42 3.89 4.59 1.27
CA ALA A 42 4.05 3.14 1.18
C ALA A 42 3.13 2.39 2.17
N ALA A 43 2.97 2.90 3.40
CA ALA A 43 2.07 2.32 4.39
C ALA A 43 0.59 2.45 3.95
N VAL A 44 0.19 3.61 3.42
CA VAL A 44 -1.16 3.84 2.88
C VAL A 44 -1.45 2.92 1.70
N ALA A 45 -0.51 2.79 0.75
CA ALA A 45 -0.66 1.91 -0.40
C ALA A 45 -0.81 0.44 0.04
N THR A 46 -0.01 0.00 1.02
CA THR A 46 -0.11 -1.34 1.61
C THR A 46 -1.47 -1.57 2.26
N GLY A 47 -1.94 -0.60 3.07
CA GLY A 47 -3.25 -0.68 3.73
C GLY A 47 -4.40 -0.73 2.73
N TYR A 48 -4.33 0.06 1.65
CA TYR A 48 -5.33 0.06 0.58
C TYR A 48 -5.36 -1.29 -0.16
N GLY A 49 -4.19 -1.86 -0.47
CA GLY A 49 -4.08 -3.19 -1.07
C GLY A 49 -4.72 -4.28 -0.22
N ALA A 50 -4.34 -4.36 1.07
CA ALA A 50 -4.91 -5.32 2.00
C ALA A 50 -6.44 -5.17 2.16
N HIS A 51 -6.94 -3.93 2.16
CA HIS A 51 -8.38 -3.67 2.21
C HIS A 51 -9.11 -4.18 0.97
N GLN A 52 -8.55 -3.98 -0.22
CA GLN A 52 -9.14 -4.47 -1.47
C GLN A 52 -9.15 -6.00 -1.54
N GLU A 53 -8.07 -6.65 -1.11
CA GLU A 53 -8.01 -8.11 -1.00
C GLU A 53 -9.09 -8.66 -0.05
N ALA A 54 -9.27 -8.02 1.11
CA ALA A 54 -10.31 -8.41 2.06
C ALA A 54 -11.73 -8.26 1.47
N LEU A 55 -11.99 -7.15 0.75
CA LEU A 55 -13.27 -6.94 0.06
C LEU A 55 -13.51 -7.98 -1.04
N ALA A 56 -12.47 -8.36 -1.78
CA ALA A 56 -12.56 -9.39 -2.81
C ALA A 56 -12.93 -10.75 -2.20
N ALA A 57 -12.24 -11.16 -1.14
CA ALA A 57 -12.54 -12.41 -0.43
C ALA A 57 -13.97 -12.42 0.15
N ALA A 58 -14.42 -11.30 0.74
CA ALA A 58 -15.78 -11.19 1.26
C ALA A 58 -16.85 -11.36 0.17
N ARG A 59 -16.61 -10.80 -1.03
CA ARG A 59 -17.51 -10.96 -2.18
C ARG A 59 -17.56 -12.40 -2.68
N GLU A 60 -16.40 -13.07 -2.74
CA GLU A 60 -16.30 -14.47 -3.15
C GLU A 60 -17.08 -15.38 -2.21
N ILE A 61 -16.86 -15.26 -0.90
CA ILE A 61 -17.60 -16.00 0.14
C ILE A 61 -19.11 -15.75 0.01
N GLY A 62 -19.52 -14.50 -0.20
CA GLY A 62 -20.94 -14.15 -0.38
C GLY A 62 -21.56 -14.84 -1.60
N ALA A 63 -20.83 -14.90 -2.72
CA ALA A 63 -21.27 -15.56 -3.93
C ALA A 63 -21.39 -17.09 -3.75
N GLU A 64 -20.41 -17.72 -3.11
CA GLU A 64 -20.44 -19.15 -2.80
C GLU A 64 -21.59 -19.52 -1.86
N MET A 65 -21.82 -18.71 -0.83
CA MET A 65 -22.91 -18.92 0.12
C MET A 65 -24.28 -18.77 -0.56
N ALA A 66 -24.47 -17.75 -1.40
CA ALA A 66 -25.69 -17.57 -2.18
C ALA A 66 -25.94 -18.75 -3.13
N ALA A 67 -24.89 -19.22 -3.83
CA ALA A 67 -24.97 -20.39 -4.70
C ALA A 67 -25.35 -21.67 -3.92
N THR A 68 -24.80 -21.83 -2.71
CA THR A 68 -25.11 -22.97 -1.83
C THR A 68 -26.56 -22.93 -1.35
N ILE A 69 -27.05 -21.78 -0.91
CA ILE A 69 -28.46 -21.60 -0.49
C ILE A 69 -29.42 -21.93 -1.64
N LEU A 70 -29.12 -21.47 -2.87
CA LEU A 70 -29.93 -21.77 -4.04
C LEU A 70 -29.98 -23.27 -4.37
N LYS A 71 -28.86 -23.99 -4.22
CA LYS A 71 -28.81 -25.45 -4.41
C LYS A 71 -29.63 -26.20 -3.36
N LEU A 72 -29.73 -25.66 -2.14
CA LEU A 72 -30.50 -26.25 -1.05
C LEU A 72 -32.00 -25.94 -1.13
N LYS A 73 -32.40 -24.86 -1.81
CA LYS A 73 -33.80 -24.43 -1.96
C LYS A 73 -34.78 -25.56 -2.33
N PRO A 74 -34.51 -26.47 -3.28
CA PRO A 74 -35.43 -27.57 -3.64
C PRO A 74 -35.58 -28.65 -2.56
N ARG A 75 -34.64 -28.77 -1.62
CA ARG A 75 -34.64 -29.79 -0.56
C ARG A 75 -35.27 -29.31 0.75
N ILE A 76 -35.35 -27.99 0.95
CA ILE A 76 -35.82 -27.37 2.20
C ILE A 76 -37.22 -26.75 2.02
N PHE A 77 -37.56 -26.30 0.81
CA PHE A 77 -38.83 -25.64 0.49
C PHE A 77 -39.68 -26.40 -0.54
N GLY A 78 -39.36 -27.67 -0.78
CA GLY A 78 -40.08 -28.58 -1.70
C GLY A 78 -40.70 -29.74 -0.95
#